data_AF-A0A7V5UK60-F1
#
_entry.id   AF-A0A7V5UK60-F1
#
_cell.length_a   1.000
_cell.length_b   1.000
_cell.length_c   1.000
_cell.angle_alpha   90.00
_cell.angle_beta   90.00
_cell.angle_gamma   90.00
#
_symmetry.space_group_name_H-M   'P 1'
#
loop_
_entity.id
_entity.type
_entity.pdbx_description
1 polymer ?
#
loop_
_entity_poly.entity_id
_entity_poly.type
_entity_poly.pdbx_seq_one_letter_code
_entity_poly.pdbx_strand_id
1 'polypeptide(L)'
;MDIRRTLMPWVCRVASLALVMLAAPAAAQDPEGFSWEYSPYDIQVWLAFGPSPVLTEEVRSALPAQIEEEAWAQIGPPWKLTVATAPAKLHDRIVSVPEKITSDQLVALDVDAAKDKVPVINPKGVLSGLLEIMWVRAEVASANAIKVADTAKYRKVLGADKVLMVAVDFQNGQYVVRAREFDCRTRVMGRLAVRRDARPHLLAATVLDAMLGAFSPLVRIESSKGKEAVVRVRAGGLIESLDNPVAIRRNSLLQPVIRKNDRYGDPKRIDVVEWTFLRVDHQEGRVWVCEVQTAMRNPLTGRGGSRTLKVGLGVRPEGQETRLQLVSLERVMRDGKEVTIQVPMEGFEIFAKNPLVKEDGKMEKAIPLGRTDWRGMITVPRDPNYPLRLIYVKNGRFLLARLPLIPGLDATTVADLTSDDQRLEVEAFVRGIEANVTDVVTRRHILAALIRRRL
;
A
#
# COMPACT_ATOMS: atom_id res chain seq x y z
N MET A 1 -36.37 -18.66 72.26
CA MET A 1 -35.87 -20.05 72.29
C MET A 1 -36.10 -20.63 70.91
N ASP A 2 -35.16 -20.38 70.01
CA ASP A 2 -34.11 -21.34 69.58
C ASP A 2 -34.75 -22.55 68.87
N ILE A 3 -34.85 -22.56 67.54
CA ILE A 3 -33.79 -22.89 66.56
C ILE A 3 -33.23 -24.29 66.82
N ARG A 4 -33.48 -25.22 65.88
CA ARG A 4 -32.44 -25.96 65.13
C ARG A 4 -33.02 -26.98 64.16
N ARG A 5 -32.29 -27.12 63.04
CA ARG A 5 -32.43 -28.02 61.87
C ARG A 5 -33.23 -27.35 60.74
N THR A 6 -32.65 -27.00 59.59
CA THR A 6 -31.76 -27.82 58.75
C THR A 6 -30.93 -26.99 57.74
N LEU A 7 -29.75 -27.53 57.38
CA LEU A 7 -29.05 -27.43 56.08
C LEU A 7 -28.36 -26.13 55.65
N MET A 8 -27.18 -25.95 56.25
CA MET A 8 -25.86 -25.56 55.68
C MET A 8 -25.78 -25.08 54.20
N PRO A 9 -25.52 -23.79 53.97
CA PRO A 9 -25.05 -23.23 52.71
C PRO A 9 -23.57 -22.76 52.76
N TRP A 10 -22.90 -22.84 51.60
CA TRP A 10 -21.91 -21.86 51.12
C TRP A 10 -20.61 -21.67 51.92
N VAL A 11 -19.55 -22.40 51.53
CA VAL A 11 -18.17 -22.07 51.88
C VAL A 11 -17.46 -21.45 50.67
N CYS A 12 -17.31 -20.12 50.76
CA CYS A 12 -16.13 -19.33 50.39
C CYS A 12 -15.35 -19.70 49.12
N ARG A 13 -15.77 -19.16 47.98
CA ARG A 13 -14.88 -18.85 46.83
C ARG A 13 -14.45 -17.39 46.88
N VAL A 14 -13.42 -17.06 47.66
CA VAL A 14 -12.67 -15.79 47.54
C VAL A 14 -11.21 -16.06 47.90
N ALA A 15 -10.36 -16.19 46.88
CA ALA A 15 -8.91 -16.01 47.01
C ALA A 15 -8.37 -15.56 45.64
N SER A 16 -8.41 -14.25 45.45
CA SER A 16 -7.35 -13.44 44.82
C SER A 16 -6.73 -13.99 43.53
N LEU A 17 -7.45 -13.79 42.42
CA LEU A 17 -6.85 -13.73 41.10
C LEU A 17 -5.99 -12.45 41.05
N ALA A 18 -4.68 -12.62 41.25
CA ALA A 18 -3.72 -11.55 41.11
C ALA A 18 -3.77 -11.00 39.69
N LEU A 19 -4.14 -9.71 39.63
CA LEU A 19 -4.25 -8.84 38.49
C LEU A 19 -2.89 -8.70 37.79
N VAL A 20 -2.54 -9.63 36.90
CA VAL A 20 -1.51 -9.39 35.88
C VAL A 20 -2.19 -8.68 34.72
N MET A 21 -2.43 -7.38 34.90
CA MET A 21 -2.64 -6.44 33.79
C MET A 21 -1.30 -6.26 33.07
N LEU A 22 -0.92 -7.26 32.27
CA LEU A 22 0.09 -7.11 31.24
C LEU A 22 -0.50 -6.14 30.22
N ALA A 23 0.03 -4.91 30.21
CA ALA A 23 -0.21 -3.94 29.16
C ALA A 23 0.16 -4.57 27.82
N ALA A 24 -0.85 -5.05 27.09
CA ALA A 24 -0.67 -5.47 25.71
C ALA A 24 -0.24 -4.24 24.89
N PRO A 25 0.78 -4.35 24.02
CA PRO A 25 1.05 -3.29 23.08
C PRO A 25 -0.17 -3.12 22.17
N ALA A 26 -0.58 -1.87 21.97
CA ALA A 26 -1.67 -1.47 21.09
C ALA A 26 -1.32 -1.85 19.64
N ALA A 27 -1.59 -3.10 19.27
CA ALA A 27 -1.49 -3.58 17.91
C ALA A 27 -2.90 -3.65 17.31
N ALA A 28 -3.39 -2.54 16.77
CA ALA A 28 -4.53 -2.43 15.85
C ALA A 28 -5.67 -3.45 16.07
N GLN A 29 -6.12 -3.64 17.31
CA GLN A 29 -7.36 -4.32 17.60
C GLN A 29 -8.47 -3.33 17.27
N ASP A 30 -9.47 -3.78 16.49
CA ASP A 30 -10.65 -2.97 16.22
C ASP A 30 -11.23 -2.53 17.58
N PRO A 31 -11.47 -1.23 17.82
CA PRO A 31 -11.94 -0.75 19.10
C PRO A 31 -13.22 -1.49 19.50
N GLU A 32 -13.27 -1.97 20.73
CA GLU A 32 -14.39 -2.74 21.27
C GLU A 32 -15.72 -2.01 21.00
N GLY A 33 -16.64 -2.67 20.28
CA GLY A 33 -18.03 -2.24 20.15
C GLY A 33 -18.47 -1.70 18.78
N PHE A 34 -17.57 -1.31 17.87
CA PHE A 34 -17.98 -0.83 16.54
C PHE A 34 -17.82 -1.87 15.44
N SER A 35 -18.88 -2.08 14.66
CA SER A 35 -18.79 -2.83 13.40
C SER A 35 -17.80 -2.13 12.46
N TRP A 36 -17.02 -2.90 11.71
CA TRP A 36 -16.00 -2.43 10.76
C TRP A 36 -16.50 -1.32 9.82
N GLU A 37 -17.78 -1.35 9.48
CA GLU A 37 -18.46 -0.39 8.60
C GLU A 37 -18.74 0.96 9.27
N TYR A 38 -18.88 0.99 10.59
CA TYR A 38 -19.19 2.21 11.36
C TYR A 38 -17.99 2.72 12.17
N SER A 39 -16.83 2.12 11.95
CA SER A 39 -15.60 2.54 12.59
C SER A 39 -14.89 3.53 11.65
N PRO A 40 -14.77 4.82 12.02
CA PRO A 40 -14.05 5.79 11.22
C PRO A 40 -12.56 5.44 11.13
N TYR A 41 -11.87 6.03 10.16
CA TYR A 41 -10.41 5.97 10.10
C TYR A 41 -9.82 6.93 11.14
N ASP A 42 -8.96 6.41 12.02
CA ASP A 42 -8.13 7.25 12.88
C ASP A 42 -6.88 7.68 12.09
N ILE A 43 -6.85 8.93 11.63
CA ILE A 43 -5.82 9.43 10.71
C ILE A 43 -4.98 10.50 11.42
N GLN A 44 -3.69 10.24 11.52
CA GLN A 44 -2.72 11.23 12.00
C GLN A 44 -2.06 11.91 10.81
N VAL A 45 -2.09 13.25 10.77
CA VAL A 45 -1.39 14.04 9.76
C VAL A 45 -0.14 14.63 10.37
N TRP A 46 0.99 14.45 9.70
CA TRP A 46 2.26 15.07 10.03
C TRP A 46 2.59 16.14 9.01
N LEU A 47 2.47 17.40 9.43
CA LEU A 47 2.80 18.56 8.62
C LEU A 47 4.28 18.93 8.78
N ALA A 48 4.99 19.00 7.66
CA ALA A 48 6.35 19.52 7.59
C ALA A 48 6.39 20.69 6.59
N PHE A 49 7.08 21.76 6.96
CA PHE A 49 7.13 22.98 6.15
C PHE A 49 8.52 23.19 5.57
N GLY A 50 8.58 23.51 4.28
CA GLY A 50 9.80 23.91 3.60
C GLY A 50 10.35 25.25 4.12
N PRO A 51 11.64 25.53 3.87
CA PRO A 51 12.25 26.82 4.18
C PRO A 51 11.77 27.87 3.17
N SER A 52 10.62 28.49 3.44
CA SER A 52 10.09 29.58 2.63
C SER A 52 9.61 30.75 3.50
N PRO A 53 9.95 32.00 3.14
CA PRO A 53 9.45 33.18 3.85
C PRO A 53 7.94 33.39 3.67
N VAL A 54 7.33 32.78 2.64
CA VAL A 54 5.87 32.83 2.40
C VAL A 54 5.11 31.95 3.41
N LEU A 55 5.76 30.92 3.94
CA LEU A 55 5.21 30.05 4.98
C LEU A 55 5.55 30.64 6.35
N THR A 56 4.91 31.76 6.69
CA THR A 56 5.09 32.45 7.98
C THR A 56 4.54 31.62 9.14
N GLU A 57 4.88 32.00 10.38
CA GLU A 57 4.41 31.28 11.57
C GLU A 57 2.88 31.35 11.73
N GLU A 58 2.27 32.45 11.29
CA GLU A 58 0.81 32.60 11.25
C GLU A 58 0.16 31.57 10.32
N VAL A 59 0.73 31.34 9.13
CA VAL A 59 0.24 30.30 8.21
C VAL A 59 0.46 28.92 8.82
N ARG A 60 1.64 28.66 9.40
CA ARG A 60 1.98 27.35 10.00
C ARG A 60 1.07 26.99 11.17
N SER A 61 0.71 27.97 11.99
CA SER A 61 -0.15 27.78 13.16
C SER A 61 -1.64 27.69 12.80
N ALA A 62 -2.10 28.39 11.76
CA ALA A 62 -3.50 28.36 11.32
C ALA A 62 -3.86 27.14 10.45
N LEU A 63 -2.92 26.67 9.63
CA LEU A 63 -3.17 25.62 8.63
C LEU A 63 -3.72 24.30 9.21
N PRO A 64 -3.25 23.79 10.38
CA PRO A 64 -3.82 22.57 10.98
C PRO A 64 -5.32 22.63 11.21
N ALA A 65 -5.81 23.74 11.78
CA ALA A 65 -7.24 23.92 12.06
C ALA A 65 -8.06 24.02 10.77
N GLN A 66 -7.53 24.72 9.76
CA GLN A 66 -8.17 24.85 8.44
C GLN A 66 -8.27 23.49 7.73
N ILE A 67 -7.24 22.64 7.83
CA ILE A 67 -7.28 21.28 7.26
C ILE A 67 -8.34 20.42 7.96
N GLU A 68 -8.44 20.49 9.29
CA GLU A 68 -9.44 19.75 10.06
C GLU A 68 -10.86 20.18 9.69
N GLU A 69 -11.10 21.49 9.53
CA GLU A 69 -12.38 22.05 9.09
C GLU A 69 -12.73 21.62 7.66
N GLU A 70 -11.81 21.76 6.71
CA GLU A 70 -11.99 21.33 5.31
C GLU A 70 -12.25 19.82 5.21
N ALA A 71 -11.53 19.01 5.97
CA ALA A 71 -11.73 17.56 5.99
C ALA A 71 -13.12 17.19 6.54
N TRP A 72 -13.56 17.86 7.60
CA TRP A 72 -14.91 17.66 8.14
C TRP A 72 -15.99 18.08 7.15
N ALA A 73 -15.81 19.22 6.46
CA ALA A 73 -16.77 19.73 5.50
C ALA A 73 -16.90 18.84 4.25
N GLN A 74 -15.78 18.34 3.71
CA GLN A 74 -15.77 17.58 2.45
C GLN A 74 -15.94 16.06 2.62
N ILE A 75 -15.45 15.49 3.73
CA ILE A 75 -15.41 14.03 3.95
C ILE A 75 -16.35 13.63 5.08
N GLY A 76 -16.33 14.38 6.18
CA GLY A 76 -17.23 14.19 7.31
C GLY A 76 -16.90 12.96 8.19
N PRO A 77 -17.91 12.24 8.70
CA PRO A 77 -17.75 11.20 9.72
C PRO A 77 -16.78 10.04 9.42
N PRO A 78 -16.51 9.63 8.15
CA PRO A 78 -15.55 8.56 7.88
C PRO A 78 -14.12 8.85 8.37
N TRP A 79 -13.73 10.12 8.54
CA TRP A 79 -12.38 10.50 8.98
C TRP A 79 -12.42 11.10 10.38
N LYS A 80 -11.63 10.51 11.28
CA LYS A 80 -11.22 11.14 12.54
C LYS A 80 -9.79 11.64 12.36
N LEU A 81 -9.65 12.91 12.03
CA LEU A 81 -8.36 13.53 11.74
C LEU A 81 -7.71 14.07 13.00
N THR A 82 -6.38 13.99 13.10
CA THR A 82 -5.58 14.72 14.08
C THR A 82 -4.36 15.28 13.39
N VAL A 83 -4.25 16.61 13.35
CA VAL A 83 -3.13 17.28 12.69
C VAL A 83 -2.08 17.72 13.71
N ALA A 84 -0.85 17.29 13.47
CA ALA A 84 0.32 17.62 14.28
C ALA A 84 1.51 18.01 13.39
N THR A 85 2.46 18.72 13.98
CA THR A 85 3.76 18.94 13.39
C THR A 85 4.45 17.60 13.15
N ALA A 86 5.29 17.50 12.12
CA ALA A 86 6.06 16.29 11.87
C ALA A 86 7.15 16.09 12.94
N PRO A 87 7.44 14.84 13.36
CA PRO A 87 8.52 14.57 14.30
C PRO A 87 9.85 15.11 13.80
N ALA A 88 10.63 15.78 14.66
CA ALA A 88 11.90 16.42 14.28
C ALA A 88 12.87 15.47 13.54
N LYS A 89 12.92 14.19 13.91
CA LYS A 89 13.75 13.16 13.26
C LYS A 89 13.39 12.91 11.78
N LEU A 90 12.15 13.20 11.38
CA LEU A 90 11.64 12.95 10.02
C LEU A 90 11.29 14.22 9.25
N HIS A 91 11.15 15.36 9.92
CA HIS A 91 10.72 16.63 9.32
C HIS A 91 11.42 16.92 7.98
N ASP A 92 12.75 16.99 7.98
CA ASP A 92 13.52 17.36 6.78
C ASP A 92 13.38 16.33 5.64
N ARG A 93 13.23 15.05 5.98
CA ARG A 93 13.02 13.99 4.98
C ARG A 93 11.62 14.03 4.40
N ILE A 94 10.61 14.38 5.21
CA ILE A 94 9.24 14.58 4.74
C ILE A 94 9.21 15.74 3.74
N VAL A 95 9.89 16.85 4.03
CA VAL A 95 9.97 18.01 3.12
C VAL A 95 10.69 17.67 1.81
N SER A 96 11.87 17.03 1.91
CA SER A 96 12.78 16.90 0.76
C SER A 96 12.54 15.66 -0.10
N VAL A 97 12.33 14.49 0.51
CA VAL A 97 12.25 13.18 -0.17
C VAL A 97 11.28 12.23 0.54
N PRO A 98 9.98 12.58 0.62
CA PRO A 98 8.96 11.78 1.31
C PRO A 98 8.83 10.36 0.73
N GLU A 99 9.14 10.15 -0.56
CA GLU A 99 9.14 8.85 -1.23
C GLU A 99 10.24 7.88 -0.75
N LYS A 100 11.30 8.39 -0.10
CA LYS A 100 12.39 7.58 0.45
C LYS A 100 12.16 7.15 1.91
N ILE A 101 11.09 7.62 2.55
CA ILE A 101 10.73 7.19 3.90
C ILE A 101 10.20 5.74 3.83
N THR A 102 10.68 4.90 4.73
CA THR A 102 10.35 3.46 4.79
C THR A 102 9.47 3.16 6.00
N SER A 103 8.76 2.02 5.96
CA SER A 103 7.95 1.54 7.09
C SER A 103 8.76 1.38 8.36
N ASP A 104 9.99 0.87 8.25
CA ASP A 104 10.83 0.55 9.41
C ASP A 104 11.28 1.81 10.15
N GLN A 105 11.54 2.89 9.41
CA GLN A 105 11.85 4.19 9.99
C GLN A 105 10.68 4.77 10.77
N LEU A 106 9.45 4.56 10.31
CA LEU A 106 8.23 5.01 11.01
C LEU A 106 7.98 4.18 12.26
N VAL A 107 8.13 2.85 12.16
CA VAL A 107 7.96 1.94 13.30
C VAL A 107 9.03 2.18 14.38
N ALA A 108 10.25 2.55 13.99
CA ALA A 108 11.33 2.86 14.94
C ALA A 108 11.00 4.05 15.86
N LEU A 109 10.20 5.02 15.39
CA LEU A 109 9.79 6.17 16.21
C LEU A 109 8.95 5.75 17.43
N ASP A 110 8.11 4.71 17.29
CA ASP A 110 7.32 4.20 18.41
C ASP A 110 8.18 3.47 19.45
N VAL A 111 9.24 2.80 19.00
CA VAL A 111 10.20 2.12 19.87
C VAL A 111 11.00 3.15 20.67
N ASP A 112 11.43 4.23 20.02
CA ASP A 112 12.14 5.33 20.68
C ASP A 112 11.26 6.04 21.70
N ALA A 113 10.00 6.34 21.35
CA ALA A 113 9.03 6.91 22.30
C ALA A 113 8.75 6.00 23.50
N ALA A 114 8.88 4.67 23.36
CA ALA A 114 8.76 3.74 24.48
C ALA A 114 10.00 3.71 25.38
N LYS A 115 11.20 3.99 24.85
CA LYS A 115 12.47 4.05 25.59
C LYS A 115 12.66 5.36 26.35
N ASP A 116 12.14 6.47 25.83
CA ASP A 116 12.23 7.80 26.45
C ASP A 116 11.26 8.00 27.64
N LYS A 117 10.59 6.94 28.11
CA LYS A 117 9.87 6.98 29.39
C LYS A 117 10.88 7.14 30.53
N VAL A 118 11.07 8.38 30.96
CA VAL A 118 11.75 8.78 32.20
C VAL A 118 11.28 7.87 33.36
N PRO A 119 12.18 7.33 34.20
CA PRO A 119 11.78 6.52 35.33
C PRO A 119 10.82 7.34 36.20
N VAL A 120 9.62 6.79 36.42
CA VAL A 120 8.66 7.32 37.38
C VAL A 120 9.32 7.23 38.75
N ILE A 121 9.88 8.35 39.24
CA ILE A 121 10.30 8.47 40.63
C ILE A 121 9.02 8.36 41.46
N ASN A 122 8.87 7.22 42.13
CA ASN A 122 7.77 6.97 43.05
C ASN A 122 7.85 7.99 44.20
N PRO A 123 6.86 8.87 44.41
CA PRO A 123 6.93 9.90 45.45
C PRO A 123 6.54 9.31 46.81
N LYS A 124 7.25 8.27 47.24
CA LYS A 124 7.18 7.74 48.61
C LYS A 124 8.59 7.61 49.15
N GLY A 125 9.06 8.70 49.73
CA GLY A 125 10.34 8.80 50.41
C GLY A 125 11.18 9.91 49.82
N VAL A 126 11.05 11.11 50.40
CA VAL A 126 12.11 12.02 50.86
C VAL A 126 11.44 13.40 51.01
N LEU A 127 10.76 13.57 52.14
CA LEU A 127 10.54 14.87 52.75
C LEU A 127 11.68 15.07 53.74
N SER A 128 12.81 15.59 53.27
CA SER A 128 13.73 16.36 54.11
C SER A 128 14.84 16.95 53.24
N GLY A 129 14.94 18.27 53.20
CA GLY A 129 16.12 18.96 52.67
C GLY A 129 16.02 19.31 51.18
N LEU A 130 15.52 20.51 50.91
CA LEU A 130 16.36 21.63 50.43
C LEU A 130 15.48 22.63 49.69
N LEU A 131 15.06 23.62 50.47
CA LEU A 131 14.45 24.88 50.06
C LEU A 131 15.46 25.82 49.36
N GLU A 132 16.49 25.27 48.71
CA GLU A 132 17.69 26.02 48.27
C GLU A 132 17.91 26.02 46.74
N ILE A 133 16.97 25.49 45.94
CA ILE A 133 17.04 25.54 44.46
C ILE A 133 15.85 26.31 43.88
N MET A 134 15.34 27.29 44.65
CA MET A 134 14.18 28.10 44.32
C MET A 134 14.52 29.42 43.59
N TRP A 135 15.63 29.54 42.85
CA TRP A 135 15.89 30.78 42.07
C TRP A 135 16.50 30.62 40.65
N VAL A 136 16.75 29.40 40.16
CA VAL A 136 17.25 29.19 38.76
C VAL A 136 16.15 28.68 37.79
N ARG A 137 14.89 28.65 38.23
CA ARG A 137 13.82 27.90 37.55
C ARG A 137 12.91 28.68 36.60
N ALA A 138 13.15 29.96 36.34
CA ALA A 138 12.27 30.76 35.49
C ALA A 138 12.62 30.69 33.99
N GLU A 139 13.89 30.49 33.62
CA GLU A 139 14.33 30.61 32.21
C GLU A 139 14.46 29.25 31.49
N VAL A 140 14.72 28.17 32.24
CA VAL A 140 14.75 26.79 31.70
C VAL A 140 13.34 26.20 31.56
N ALA A 141 12.34 26.78 32.26
CA ALA A 141 10.96 26.31 32.22
C ALA A 141 10.24 26.67 30.90
N SER A 142 10.55 27.80 30.26
CA SER A 142 9.91 28.17 28.99
C SER A 142 10.43 27.35 27.81
N ALA A 143 11.74 27.07 27.76
CA ALA A 143 12.34 26.25 26.70
C ALA A 143 11.97 24.76 26.82
N ASN A 144 11.80 24.24 28.05
CA ASN A 144 11.32 22.87 28.25
C ASN A 144 9.80 22.74 28.13
N ALA A 145 9.00 23.77 28.44
CA ALA A 145 7.57 23.74 28.19
C ALA A 145 7.23 23.67 26.69
N ILE A 146 8.01 24.36 25.84
CA ILE A 146 7.86 24.28 24.38
C ILE A 146 8.22 22.86 23.87
N LYS A 147 9.25 22.21 24.44
CA LYS A 147 9.60 20.82 24.09
C LYS A 147 8.57 19.78 24.56
N VAL A 148 8.02 19.95 25.75
CA VAL A 148 7.08 18.97 26.36
C VAL A 148 5.67 19.11 25.76
N ALA A 149 5.21 20.32 25.44
CA ALA A 149 3.92 20.55 24.82
C ALA A 149 3.82 19.98 23.39
N ASP A 150 4.92 20.06 22.62
CA ASP A 150 4.96 19.51 21.27
C ASP A 150 4.97 17.97 21.31
N THR A 151 5.73 17.35 22.23
CA THR A 151 5.74 15.88 22.41
C THR A 151 4.40 15.29 22.86
N ALA A 152 3.57 16.04 23.58
CA ALA A 152 2.27 15.55 24.07
C ALA A 152 1.23 15.35 22.95
N LYS A 153 1.43 15.95 21.77
CA LYS A 153 0.52 15.83 20.62
C LYS A 153 0.83 14.64 19.71
N TYR A 154 1.99 14.00 19.87
CA TYR A 154 2.37 12.83 19.09
C TYR A 154 1.78 11.56 19.71
N ARG A 155 0.68 11.08 19.13
CA ARG A 155 0.22 9.71 19.36
C ARG A 155 1.25 8.73 18.78
N LYS A 156 1.36 7.55 19.39
CA LYS A 156 2.14 6.44 18.81
C LYS A 156 1.70 6.22 17.36
N VAL A 157 2.67 6.13 16.45
CA VAL A 157 2.50 5.93 15.00
C VAL A 157 1.54 4.77 14.73
N LEU A 158 1.77 3.63 15.37
CA LEU A 158 0.96 2.41 15.24
C LEU A 158 -0.37 2.45 16.01
N GLY A 159 -0.62 3.52 16.76
CA GLY A 159 -1.87 3.74 17.48
C GLY A 159 -2.98 4.39 16.63
N ALA A 160 -2.64 4.88 15.44
CA ALA A 160 -3.57 5.34 14.41
C ALA A 160 -3.81 4.24 13.35
N ASP A 161 -4.88 4.35 12.56
CA ASP A 161 -5.09 3.47 11.41
C ASP A 161 -4.13 3.83 10.26
N LYS A 162 -3.91 5.14 10.05
CA LYS A 162 -3.05 5.68 8.97
C LYS A 162 -2.29 6.92 9.43
N VAL A 163 -1.08 7.08 8.91
CA VAL A 163 -0.28 8.30 9.05
C VAL A 163 -0.11 8.94 7.68
N LEU A 164 -0.55 10.18 7.52
CA LEU A 164 -0.34 10.98 6.30
C LEU A 164 0.80 11.96 6.55
N MET A 165 1.93 11.74 5.87
CA MET A 165 3.05 12.67 5.88
C MET A 165 2.81 13.71 4.79
N VAL A 166 2.72 14.98 5.18
CA VAL A 166 2.40 16.09 4.28
C VAL A 166 3.51 17.12 4.35
N ALA A 167 4.15 17.36 3.22
CA ALA A 167 5.11 18.45 3.05
C ALA A 167 4.44 19.61 2.33
N VAL A 168 4.58 20.81 2.89
CA VAL A 168 4.15 22.05 2.26
C VAL A 168 5.38 22.90 1.98
N ASP A 169 5.60 23.21 0.71
CA ASP A 169 6.69 24.07 0.27
C ASP A 169 6.16 25.19 -0.63
N PHE A 170 6.96 26.22 -0.89
CA PHE A 170 6.62 27.28 -1.84
C PHE A 170 7.78 27.48 -2.81
N GLN A 171 7.56 27.08 -4.06
CA GLN A 171 8.58 27.06 -5.10
C GLN A 171 8.02 27.71 -6.37
N ASN A 172 8.80 28.56 -7.04
CA ASN A 172 8.42 29.20 -8.31
C ASN A 172 7.05 29.90 -8.27
N GLY A 173 6.73 30.58 -7.16
CA GLY A 173 5.47 31.32 -7.02
C GLY A 173 4.25 30.44 -6.73
N GLN A 174 4.44 29.16 -6.44
CA GLN A 174 3.36 28.21 -6.16
C GLN A 174 3.64 27.42 -4.88
N TYR A 175 2.58 27.13 -4.13
CA TYR A 175 2.61 26.09 -3.11
C TYR A 175 2.78 24.74 -3.79
N VAL A 176 3.71 23.94 -3.30
CA VAL A 176 3.90 22.56 -3.72
C VAL A 176 3.60 21.69 -2.50
N VAL A 177 2.46 21.01 -2.54
CA VAL A 177 2.07 20.09 -1.48
C VAL A 177 2.35 18.67 -1.92
N ARG A 178 3.07 17.92 -1.08
CA ARG A 178 3.35 16.50 -1.29
C ARG A 178 2.79 15.71 -0.13
N ALA A 179 1.98 14.70 -0.41
CA ALA A 179 1.39 13.85 0.62
C ALA A 179 1.72 12.38 0.35
N ARG A 180 2.03 11.64 1.40
CA ARG A 180 2.26 10.19 1.32
C ARG A 180 1.71 9.49 2.54
N GLU A 181 0.98 8.40 2.28
CA GLU A 181 0.38 7.58 3.32
C GLU A 181 1.34 6.50 3.84
N PHE A 182 1.23 6.20 5.12
CA PHE A 182 1.62 4.93 5.72
C PHE A 182 0.40 4.29 6.37
N ASP A 183 0.01 3.11 5.91
CA ASP A 183 -1.08 2.35 6.52
C ASP A 183 -0.53 1.53 7.68
N CYS A 184 -0.85 1.91 8.92
CA CYS A 184 -0.25 1.31 10.12
C CYS A 184 -0.64 -0.17 10.29
N ARG A 185 -1.81 -0.56 9.76
CA ARG A 185 -2.32 -1.93 9.86
C ARG A 185 -1.62 -2.88 8.89
N THR A 186 -1.32 -2.45 7.68
CA THR A 186 -0.64 -3.26 6.66
C THR A 186 0.85 -2.97 6.59
N ARG A 187 1.34 -1.93 7.28
CA ARG A 187 2.70 -1.38 7.16
C ARG A 187 3.11 -1.06 5.71
N VAL A 188 2.13 -0.87 4.83
CA VAL A 188 2.36 -0.54 3.42
C VAL A 188 2.55 0.97 3.29
N MET A 189 3.60 1.36 2.59
CA MET A 189 3.79 2.76 2.17
C MET A 189 2.93 3.03 0.94
N GLY A 190 2.09 4.06 1.03
CA GLY A 190 1.33 4.60 -0.08
C GLY A 190 2.22 5.29 -1.12
N ARG A 191 1.57 5.73 -2.19
CA ARG A 191 2.19 6.50 -3.27
C ARG A 191 2.25 7.98 -2.90
N LEU A 192 3.14 8.70 -3.57
CA LEU A 192 3.31 10.14 -3.37
C LEU A 192 2.31 10.90 -4.24
N ALA A 193 1.37 11.61 -3.62
CA ALA A 193 0.52 12.57 -4.30
C ALA A 193 1.18 13.94 -4.27
N VAL A 194 1.11 14.68 -5.39
CA VAL A 194 1.66 16.03 -5.52
C VAL A 194 0.60 16.96 -6.09
N ARG A 195 0.40 18.10 -5.44
CA ARG A 195 -0.49 19.18 -5.89
C ARG A 195 0.27 20.51 -5.92
N ARG A 196 -0.18 21.40 -6.80
CA ARG A 196 0.38 22.75 -6.95
C ARG A 196 -0.74 23.75 -7.07
N ASP A 197 -0.68 24.82 -6.30
CA ASP A 197 -1.57 25.97 -6.46
C ASP A 197 -0.81 27.27 -6.15
N ALA A 198 -1.13 28.34 -6.86
CA ALA A 198 -0.53 29.65 -6.62
C ALA A 198 -1.26 30.46 -5.54
N ARG A 199 -2.51 30.09 -5.22
CA ARG A 199 -3.43 30.87 -4.40
C ARG A 199 -3.28 30.53 -2.91
N PRO A 200 -2.89 31.49 -2.05
CA PRO A 200 -2.72 31.24 -0.62
C PRO A 200 -3.99 30.79 0.10
N HIS A 201 -5.15 31.38 -0.23
CA HIS A 201 -6.42 31.06 0.40
C HIS A 201 -6.94 29.64 0.10
N LEU A 202 -6.36 28.94 -0.87
CA LEU A 202 -6.68 27.55 -1.19
C LEU A 202 -5.65 26.57 -0.63
N LEU A 203 -4.69 27.00 0.19
CA LEU A 203 -3.64 26.12 0.68
C LEU A 203 -4.22 24.93 1.46
N ALA A 204 -5.17 25.16 2.37
CA ALA A 204 -5.80 24.08 3.14
C ALA A 204 -6.54 23.09 2.23
N ALA A 205 -7.33 23.58 1.27
CA ALA A 205 -8.00 22.74 0.27
C ALA A 205 -7.00 21.97 -0.61
N THR A 206 -5.89 22.60 -1.00
CA THR A 206 -4.81 21.96 -1.78
C THR A 206 -4.12 20.86 -0.97
N VAL A 207 -3.95 21.08 0.34
CA VAL A 207 -3.43 20.06 1.26
C VAL A 207 -4.39 18.89 1.37
N LEU A 208 -5.68 19.16 1.55
CA LEU A 208 -6.69 18.11 1.61
C LEU A 208 -6.77 17.30 0.31
N ASP A 209 -6.70 17.95 -0.85
CA ASP A 209 -6.69 17.26 -2.15
C ASP A 209 -5.43 16.38 -2.32
N ALA A 210 -4.25 16.85 -1.89
CA ALA A 210 -3.06 16.03 -1.86
C ALA A 210 -3.21 14.83 -0.91
N MET A 211 -3.80 15.03 0.27
CA MET A 211 -4.10 13.97 1.23
C MET A 211 -5.07 12.94 0.64
N LEU A 212 -6.12 13.38 -0.06
CA LEU A 212 -7.08 12.50 -0.74
C LEU A 212 -6.44 11.70 -1.88
N GLY A 213 -5.53 12.31 -2.65
CA GLY A 213 -4.75 11.61 -3.67
C GLY A 213 -3.84 10.54 -3.08
N ALA A 214 -3.27 10.78 -1.89
CA ALA A 214 -2.41 9.82 -1.20
C ALA A 214 -3.18 8.73 -0.44
N PHE A 215 -4.41 9.03 0.01
CA PHE A 215 -5.21 8.14 0.85
C PHE A 215 -5.73 6.92 0.09
N SER A 216 -5.53 5.75 0.68
CA SER A 216 -5.94 4.45 0.18
C SER A 216 -7.06 3.89 1.07
N PRO A 217 -8.33 3.90 0.62
CA PRO A 217 -9.42 3.30 1.38
C PRO A 217 -9.16 1.83 1.68
N LEU A 218 -9.53 1.37 2.87
CA LEU A 218 -9.29 0.01 3.32
C LEU A 218 -10.58 -0.82 3.22
N VAL A 219 -10.47 -2.01 2.65
CA VAL A 219 -11.54 -3.01 2.68
C VAL A 219 -11.04 -4.29 3.35
N ARG A 220 -11.94 -5.00 4.03
CA ARG A 220 -11.69 -6.35 4.53
C ARG A 220 -12.17 -7.36 3.50
N ILE A 221 -11.33 -8.34 3.16
CA ILE A 221 -11.72 -9.43 2.26
C ILE A 221 -12.32 -10.55 3.11
N GLU A 222 -13.63 -10.71 3.04
CA GLU A 222 -14.40 -11.67 3.85
C GLU A 222 -14.28 -13.09 3.28
N SER A 223 -14.38 -13.19 1.95
CA SER A 223 -14.27 -14.46 1.24
C SER A 223 -13.70 -14.24 -0.17
N SER A 224 -13.09 -15.29 -0.72
CA SER A 224 -12.72 -15.33 -2.13
C SER A 224 -12.91 -16.75 -2.65
N LYS A 225 -13.56 -16.86 -3.81
CA LYS A 225 -13.82 -18.12 -4.49
C LYS A 225 -13.55 -17.94 -5.98
N GLY A 226 -12.50 -18.61 -6.48
CA GLY A 226 -12.11 -18.50 -7.88
C GLY A 226 -11.75 -17.07 -8.27
N LYS A 227 -12.54 -16.49 -9.19
CA LYS A 227 -12.36 -15.12 -9.70
C LYS A 227 -13.22 -14.07 -9.00
N GLU A 228 -13.87 -14.44 -7.91
CA GLU A 228 -14.71 -13.51 -7.14
C GLU A 228 -14.17 -13.35 -5.71
N ALA A 229 -14.31 -12.15 -5.18
CA ALA A 229 -14.00 -11.82 -3.80
C ALA A 229 -15.11 -10.93 -3.23
N VAL A 230 -15.52 -11.20 -2.00
CA VAL A 230 -16.50 -10.38 -1.28
C VAL A 230 -15.74 -9.52 -0.28
N VAL A 231 -15.96 -8.22 -0.33
CA VAL A 231 -15.25 -7.24 0.50
C VAL A 231 -16.18 -6.34 1.28
N ARG A 232 -15.72 -5.88 2.44
CA ARG A 232 -16.43 -4.95 3.32
C ARG A 232 -15.60 -3.69 3.54
N VAL A 233 -16.20 -2.54 3.27
CA VAL A 233 -15.50 -1.24 3.30
C VAL A 233 -15.40 -0.73 4.73
N ARG A 234 -14.21 -0.31 5.16
CA ARG A 234 -14.00 0.37 6.44
C ARG A 234 -14.66 1.75 6.39
N ALA A 235 -15.38 2.11 7.45
CA ALA A 235 -16.22 3.31 7.49
C ALA A 235 -17.31 3.37 6.41
N GLY A 236 -17.62 2.26 5.72
CA GLY A 236 -18.60 2.20 4.63
C GLY A 236 -20.02 2.62 5.04
N GLY A 237 -20.40 2.37 6.29
CA GLY A 237 -21.69 2.76 6.85
C GLY A 237 -21.77 4.22 7.31
N LEU A 238 -20.63 4.95 7.30
CA LEU A 238 -20.55 6.38 7.60
C LEU A 238 -20.53 7.25 6.33
N ILE A 239 -20.50 6.63 5.15
CA ILE A 239 -20.50 7.32 3.86
C ILE A 239 -21.95 7.45 3.40
N GLU A 240 -22.46 8.69 3.41
CA GLU A 240 -23.86 8.98 3.07
C GLU A 240 -24.10 9.12 1.56
N SER A 241 -23.08 9.55 0.81
CA SER A 241 -23.14 9.71 -0.65
C SER A 241 -21.99 8.99 -1.33
N LEU A 242 -22.27 8.37 -2.48
CA LEU A 242 -21.22 7.82 -3.33
C LEU A 242 -20.27 8.90 -3.82
N ASP A 243 -20.66 10.17 -3.92
CA ASP A 243 -19.77 11.26 -4.34
C ASP A 243 -18.67 11.57 -3.33
N ASN A 244 -18.76 11.04 -2.10
CA ASN A 244 -17.72 11.20 -1.08
C ASN A 244 -16.35 10.72 -1.63
N PRO A 245 -15.28 11.54 -1.52
CA PRO A 245 -13.95 11.20 -2.05
C PRO A 245 -13.34 9.91 -1.52
N VAL A 246 -13.76 9.45 -0.34
CA VAL A 246 -13.23 8.22 0.29
C VAL A 246 -14.07 6.98 -0.03
N ALA A 247 -15.18 7.16 -0.76
CA ALA A 247 -16.08 6.08 -1.13
C ALA A 247 -15.42 5.10 -2.11
N ILE A 248 -15.65 3.81 -1.87
CA ILE A 248 -15.43 2.76 -2.85
C ILE A 248 -16.70 2.64 -3.69
N ARG A 249 -16.51 2.73 -5.01
CA ARG A 249 -17.57 2.67 -6.02
C ARG A 249 -17.36 1.51 -6.97
N ARG A 250 -18.37 1.22 -7.79
CA ARG A 250 -18.21 0.35 -8.97
C ARG A 250 -16.99 0.78 -9.80
N ASN A 251 -16.23 -0.19 -10.28
CA ASN A 251 -14.96 -0.06 -10.99
C ASN A 251 -13.79 0.50 -10.17
N SER A 252 -13.95 0.74 -8.88
CA SER A 252 -12.80 0.99 -8.01
C SER A 252 -11.86 -0.21 -8.03
N LEU A 253 -10.56 0.06 -7.98
CA LEU A 253 -9.53 -0.96 -7.99
C LEU A 253 -8.92 -1.06 -6.59
N LEU A 254 -8.63 -2.29 -6.18
CA LEU A 254 -8.06 -2.60 -4.86
C LEU A 254 -6.83 -3.50 -5.02
N GLN A 255 -5.76 -3.17 -4.31
CA GLN A 255 -4.57 -4.01 -4.16
C GLN A 255 -4.74 -4.91 -2.92
N PRO A 256 -4.79 -6.24 -3.06
CA PRO A 256 -4.88 -7.13 -1.92
C PRO A 256 -3.56 -7.18 -1.14
N VAL A 257 -3.69 -7.18 0.19
CA VAL A 257 -2.61 -7.35 1.14
C VAL A 257 -3.00 -8.44 2.15
N ILE A 258 -2.11 -9.41 2.33
CA ILE A 258 -2.26 -10.51 3.29
C ILE A 258 -1.26 -10.28 4.43
N ARG A 259 -1.78 -10.06 5.63
CA ARG A 259 -0.97 -9.93 6.85
C ARG A 259 -1.15 -11.17 7.72
N LYS A 260 -0.06 -11.88 7.98
CA LYS A 260 -0.01 -12.99 8.94
C LYS A 260 0.52 -12.49 10.27
N ASN A 261 -0.27 -12.70 11.32
CA ASN A 261 0.07 -12.29 12.67
C ASN A 261 0.65 -13.46 13.47
N ASP A 262 1.44 -13.11 14.47
CA ASP A 262 1.84 -14.03 15.52
C ASP A 262 0.72 -14.25 16.57
N ARG A 263 1.08 -14.79 17.73
CA ARG A 263 0.13 -15.03 18.84
C ARG A 263 -0.28 -13.76 19.60
N TYR A 264 0.51 -12.69 19.52
CA TYR A 264 0.27 -11.41 20.18
C TYR A 264 -0.43 -10.41 19.27
N GLY A 265 -0.60 -10.74 17.98
CA GLY A 265 -1.26 -9.90 16.98
C GLY A 265 -0.27 -9.09 16.14
N ASP A 266 1.03 -9.21 16.43
CA ASP A 266 2.07 -8.51 15.68
C ASP A 266 2.29 -9.17 14.31
N PRO A 267 2.55 -8.38 13.26
CA PRO A 267 2.75 -8.92 11.92
C PRO A 267 4.06 -9.70 11.86
N LYS A 268 3.95 -11.00 11.55
CA LYS A 268 5.07 -11.87 11.23
C LYS A 268 5.46 -11.77 9.76
N ARG A 269 4.47 -11.58 8.88
CA ARG A 269 4.65 -11.49 7.43
C ARG A 269 3.55 -10.64 6.83
N ILE A 270 3.92 -9.78 5.89
CA ILE A 270 3.01 -8.91 5.16
C ILE A 270 3.33 -9.11 3.69
N ASP A 271 2.34 -9.56 2.93
CA ASP A 271 2.45 -9.83 1.51
C ASP A 271 1.48 -8.91 0.76
N VAL A 272 2.01 -7.91 0.06
CA VAL A 272 1.26 -7.24 -1.01
C VAL A 272 1.18 -8.23 -2.16
N VAL A 273 -0.02 -8.65 -2.55
CA VAL A 273 -0.17 -9.74 -3.51
C VAL A 273 0.08 -9.20 -4.91
N GLU A 274 1.30 -9.36 -5.39
CA GLU A 274 1.73 -8.88 -6.71
C GLU A 274 0.87 -9.44 -7.85
N TRP A 275 0.79 -8.67 -8.94
CA TRP A 275 0.05 -9.05 -10.16
C TRP A 275 -1.39 -9.45 -9.91
N THR A 276 -1.99 -8.94 -8.82
CA THR A 276 -3.36 -9.24 -8.41
C THR A 276 -4.07 -7.95 -8.03
N PHE A 277 -5.22 -7.70 -8.64
CA PHE A 277 -6.08 -6.57 -8.35
C PHE A 277 -7.52 -7.05 -8.22
N LEU A 278 -8.28 -6.39 -7.34
CA LEU A 278 -9.71 -6.61 -7.21
C LEU A 278 -10.42 -5.42 -7.85
N ARG A 279 -11.25 -5.68 -8.85
CA ARG A 279 -12.13 -4.67 -9.42
C ARG A 279 -13.49 -4.80 -8.74
N VAL A 280 -13.96 -3.72 -8.15
CA VAL A 280 -15.29 -3.65 -7.56
C VAL A 280 -16.34 -3.70 -8.67
N ASP A 281 -17.22 -4.71 -8.64
CA ASP A 281 -18.18 -4.94 -9.72
C ASP A 281 -19.58 -4.41 -9.38
N HIS A 282 -20.16 -4.88 -8.28
CA HIS A 282 -21.46 -4.44 -7.80
C HIS A 282 -21.58 -4.62 -6.28
N GLN A 283 -22.60 -4.01 -5.69
CA GLN A 283 -22.87 -4.07 -4.26
C GLN A 283 -24.03 -5.02 -4.00
N GLU A 284 -23.88 -5.89 -3.00
CA GLU A 284 -24.92 -6.77 -2.48
C GLU A 284 -25.17 -6.43 -1.01
N GLY A 285 -26.24 -5.68 -0.73
CA GLY A 285 -26.49 -5.18 0.62
C GLY A 285 -25.38 -4.24 1.09
N ARG A 286 -24.57 -4.66 2.06
CA ARG A 286 -23.46 -3.86 2.64
C ARG A 286 -22.06 -4.34 2.24
N VAL A 287 -21.99 -5.38 1.41
CA VAL A 287 -20.73 -5.90 0.89
C VAL A 287 -20.61 -5.59 -0.59
N TRP A 288 -19.37 -5.50 -1.06
CA TRP A 288 -19.06 -5.34 -2.47
C TRP A 288 -18.53 -6.66 -3.02
N VAL A 289 -19.08 -7.07 -4.16
CA VAL A 289 -18.57 -8.19 -4.93
C VAL A 289 -17.52 -7.65 -5.89
N CYS A 290 -16.35 -8.26 -5.88
CA CYS A 290 -15.21 -7.87 -6.68
C CYS A 290 -14.78 -9.00 -7.61
N GLU A 291 -14.35 -8.64 -8.81
CA GLU A 291 -13.70 -9.55 -9.75
C GLU A 291 -12.18 -9.55 -9.49
N VAL A 292 -11.61 -10.73 -9.32
CA VAL A 292 -10.18 -10.95 -9.09
C VAL A 292 -9.45 -11.08 -10.42
N GLN A 293 -8.62 -10.08 -10.72
CA GLN A 293 -7.72 -10.10 -11.87
C GLN A 293 -6.32 -10.46 -11.39
N THR A 294 -5.82 -11.64 -11.76
CA THR A 294 -4.57 -12.17 -11.21
C THR A 294 -3.74 -12.92 -12.25
N ALA A 295 -2.41 -12.84 -12.13
CA ALA A 295 -1.48 -13.74 -12.80
C ALA A 295 -1.32 -15.09 -12.09
N MET A 296 -1.83 -15.21 -10.86
CA MET A 296 -1.62 -16.36 -9.97
C MET A 296 -2.80 -17.33 -10.03
N ARG A 297 -2.55 -18.62 -9.75
CA ARG A 297 -3.63 -19.64 -9.74
C ARG A 297 -4.65 -19.40 -8.63
N ASN A 298 -4.19 -19.11 -7.42
CA ASN A 298 -5.06 -18.85 -6.27
C ASN A 298 -4.43 -17.75 -5.37
N PRO A 299 -4.59 -16.46 -5.70
CA PRO A 299 -3.88 -15.37 -5.02
C PRO A 299 -4.36 -15.13 -3.58
N LEU A 300 -5.61 -15.46 -3.27
CA LEU A 300 -6.26 -15.16 -1.99
C LEU A 300 -6.57 -16.42 -1.17
N THR A 301 -5.75 -17.47 -1.27
CA THR A 301 -5.97 -18.75 -0.56
C THR A 301 -5.99 -18.62 0.96
N GLY A 302 -6.68 -19.57 1.61
CA GLY A 302 -6.78 -19.66 3.07
C GLY A 302 -8.00 -18.93 3.65
N ARG A 303 -8.41 -19.30 4.85
CA ARG A 303 -9.49 -18.59 5.56
C ARG A 303 -8.93 -17.35 6.26
N GLY A 304 -9.66 -16.24 6.21
CA GLY A 304 -9.37 -15.09 7.07
C GLY A 304 -9.62 -15.42 8.55
N GLY A 305 -8.92 -14.71 9.44
CA GLY A 305 -9.11 -14.84 10.89
C GLY A 305 -8.14 -13.96 11.67
N SER A 306 -8.08 -14.13 13.00
CA SER A 306 -7.21 -13.32 13.88
C SER A 306 -5.71 -13.39 13.50
N ARG A 307 -5.26 -14.56 13.03
CA ARG A 307 -3.87 -14.81 12.60
C ARG A 307 -3.60 -14.50 11.13
N THR A 308 -4.63 -14.30 10.31
CA THR A 308 -4.47 -14.01 8.88
C THR A 308 -5.50 -12.97 8.48
N LEU A 309 -5.06 -11.72 8.47
CA LEU A 309 -5.84 -10.59 8.02
C LEU A 309 -5.69 -10.48 6.50
N LYS A 310 -6.81 -10.35 5.81
CA LYS A 310 -6.87 -10.09 4.38
C LYS A 310 -7.62 -8.79 4.14
N VAL A 311 -6.93 -7.85 3.51
CA VAL A 311 -7.48 -6.54 3.21
C VAL A 311 -7.17 -6.15 1.78
N GLY A 312 -7.94 -5.21 1.25
CA GLY A 312 -7.64 -4.53 0.00
C GLY A 312 -7.41 -3.05 0.28
N LEU A 313 -6.37 -2.49 -0.32
CA LEU A 313 -6.11 -1.05 -0.33
C LEU A 313 -6.61 -0.47 -1.64
N GLY A 314 -7.45 0.56 -1.60
CA GLY A 314 -7.90 1.27 -2.79
C GLY A 314 -6.73 1.92 -3.51
N VAL A 315 -6.60 1.66 -4.81
CA VAL A 315 -5.51 2.17 -5.64
C VAL A 315 -6.01 3.26 -6.58
N ARG A 316 -5.24 4.34 -6.66
CA ARG A 316 -5.53 5.50 -7.51
C ARG A 316 -4.29 5.81 -8.35
N PRO A 317 -4.33 5.58 -9.67
CA PRO A 317 -3.21 5.91 -10.53
C PRO A 317 -3.13 7.44 -10.72
N GLU A 318 -2.00 8.03 -10.33
CA GLU A 318 -1.68 9.45 -10.53
C GLU A 318 -0.89 9.66 -11.84
N GLY A 319 -0.14 8.66 -12.28
CA GLY A 319 0.61 8.69 -13.54
C GLY A 319 -0.24 8.47 -14.78
N GLN A 320 0.34 8.81 -15.94
CA GLN A 320 -0.24 8.54 -17.25
C GLN A 320 0.33 7.27 -17.90
N GLU A 321 1.40 6.71 -17.35
CA GLU A 321 2.07 5.53 -17.88
C GLU A 321 2.83 4.79 -16.78
N THR A 322 3.17 3.53 -17.06
CA THR A 322 4.07 2.72 -16.24
C THR A 322 5.13 2.11 -17.14
N ARG A 323 6.40 2.22 -16.74
CA ARG A 323 7.48 1.50 -17.38
C ARG A 323 7.56 0.08 -16.84
N LEU A 324 7.22 -0.91 -17.65
CA LEU A 324 7.27 -2.33 -17.31
C LEU A 324 8.63 -2.90 -17.73
N GLN A 325 9.39 -3.44 -16.77
CA GLN A 325 10.61 -4.20 -17.02
C GLN A 325 10.33 -5.69 -16.95
N LEU A 326 10.74 -6.44 -17.95
CA LEU A 326 10.76 -7.89 -17.92
C LEU A 326 12.18 -8.37 -17.61
N VAL A 327 12.31 -9.21 -16.59
CA VAL A 327 13.56 -9.82 -16.18
C VAL A 327 13.37 -11.31 -15.96
N SER A 328 14.43 -12.09 -16.15
CA SER A 328 14.50 -13.45 -15.68
C SER A 328 15.50 -13.55 -14.52
N LEU A 329 15.11 -14.21 -13.44
CA LEU A 329 16.03 -14.52 -12.35
C LEU A 329 16.86 -15.76 -12.67
N GLU A 330 18.15 -15.52 -12.94
CA GLU A 330 19.12 -16.58 -13.21
C GLU A 330 20.08 -16.75 -12.03
N ARG A 331 20.48 -17.98 -11.77
CA ARG A 331 21.47 -18.28 -10.72
C ARG A 331 22.82 -18.53 -11.38
N VAL A 332 23.80 -17.71 -11.00
CA VAL A 332 25.14 -17.75 -11.57
C VAL A 332 26.16 -17.90 -10.45
N MET A 333 27.22 -18.66 -10.71
CA MET A 333 28.34 -18.79 -9.80
C MET A 333 29.28 -17.58 -9.96
N ARG A 334 29.45 -16.79 -8.90
CA ARG A 334 30.39 -15.67 -8.86
C ARG A 334 31.27 -15.80 -7.62
N ASP A 335 32.58 -15.82 -7.81
CA ASP A 335 33.56 -15.97 -6.72
C ASP A 335 33.30 -17.20 -5.82
N GLY A 336 32.89 -18.31 -6.43
CA GLY A 336 32.56 -19.56 -5.72
C GLY A 336 31.23 -19.54 -4.94
N LYS A 337 30.44 -18.47 -5.05
CA LYS A 337 29.11 -18.34 -4.41
C LYS A 337 28.01 -18.28 -5.46
N GLU A 338 26.89 -18.95 -5.18
CA GLU A 338 25.68 -18.85 -5.98
C GLU A 338 25.03 -17.49 -5.74
N VAL A 339 24.88 -16.71 -6.81
CA VAL A 339 24.25 -15.38 -6.78
C VAL A 339 23.13 -15.35 -7.79
N THR A 340 21.96 -14.87 -7.39
CA THR A 340 20.84 -14.62 -8.30
C THR A 340 21.06 -13.26 -8.98
N ILE A 341 21.03 -13.23 -10.31
CA ILE A 341 21.09 -12.03 -11.13
C ILE A 341 19.78 -11.83 -11.88
N GLN A 342 19.45 -10.57 -12.17
CA GLN A 342 18.33 -10.22 -13.05
C GLN A 342 18.87 -10.05 -14.47
N VAL A 343 18.41 -10.91 -15.38
CA VAL A 343 18.75 -10.84 -16.80
C VAL A 343 17.59 -10.16 -17.54
N PRO A 344 17.82 -9.01 -18.19
CA PRO A 344 16.80 -8.33 -18.99
C PRO A 344 16.27 -9.20 -20.13
N MET A 345 14.95 -9.21 -20.32
CA MET A 345 14.28 -9.98 -21.37
C MET A 345 14.00 -9.10 -22.59
N GLU A 346 14.94 -9.05 -23.54
CA GLU A 346 14.87 -8.24 -24.77
C GLU A 346 14.01 -8.89 -25.87
N GLY A 347 13.28 -8.07 -26.65
CA GLY A 347 12.61 -8.51 -27.88
C GLY A 347 11.26 -9.21 -27.69
N PHE A 348 10.75 -9.30 -26.46
CA PHE A 348 9.47 -9.93 -26.15
C PHE A 348 8.31 -9.07 -26.64
N GLU A 349 7.32 -9.70 -27.28
CA GLU A 349 6.15 -9.00 -27.82
C GLU A 349 5.11 -8.78 -26.72
N ILE A 350 4.69 -7.53 -26.59
CA ILE A 350 3.79 -7.08 -25.53
C ILE A 350 2.48 -6.65 -26.15
N PHE A 351 1.40 -7.22 -25.64
CA PHE A 351 0.04 -6.86 -26.00
C PHE A 351 -0.72 -6.46 -24.76
N ALA A 352 -1.62 -5.49 -24.88
CA ALA A 352 -2.51 -5.11 -23.80
C ALA A 352 -3.95 -5.43 -24.18
N LYS A 353 -4.69 -5.94 -23.20
CA LYS A 353 -6.10 -6.28 -23.35
C LYS A 353 -6.90 -5.68 -22.22
N ASN A 354 -8.07 -5.18 -22.55
CA ASN A 354 -9.04 -4.77 -21.56
C ASN A 354 -9.79 -6.00 -21.00
N PRO A 355 -9.86 -6.19 -19.67
CA PRO A 355 -10.65 -7.26 -19.09
C PRO A 355 -12.17 -7.05 -19.25
N LEU A 356 -12.65 -5.83 -19.53
CA LEU A 356 -14.08 -5.49 -19.45
C LEU A 356 -14.80 -5.39 -20.79
N VAL A 357 -14.12 -5.02 -21.88
CA VAL A 357 -14.76 -4.84 -23.17
C VAL A 357 -15.01 -6.20 -23.81
N LYS A 358 -16.29 -6.48 -24.02
CA LYS A 358 -16.77 -7.56 -24.87
C LYS A 358 -17.34 -6.94 -26.14
N GLU A 359 -16.68 -7.20 -27.25
CA GLU A 359 -17.14 -6.85 -28.60
C GLU A 359 -17.91 -8.07 -29.15
N ASP A 360 -19.19 -7.90 -29.49
CA ASP A 360 -20.07 -8.99 -29.97
C ASP A 360 -20.11 -10.24 -29.06
N GLY A 361 -20.10 -10.03 -27.74
CA GLY A 361 -20.05 -11.12 -26.76
C GLY A 361 -18.71 -11.86 -26.67
N LYS A 362 -17.71 -11.46 -27.46
CA LYS A 362 -16.33 -11.95 -27.40
C LYS A 362 -15.43 -10.89 -26.78
N MET A 363 -14.45 -11.32 -25.98
CA MET A 363 -13.53 -10.38 -25.36
C MET A 363 -12.73 -9.61 -26.43
N GLU A 364 -12.49 -8.32 -26.21
CA GLU A 364 -11.70 -7.45 -27.09
C GLU A 364 -10.37 -8.10 -27.51
N LYS A 365 -9.95 -7.86 -28.76
CA LYS A 365 -8.66 -8.33 -29.27
C LYS A 365 -7.52 -7.61 -28.53
N ALA A 366 -6.45 -8.34 -28.25
CA ALA A 366 -5.29 -7.75 -27.61
C ALA A 366 -4.61 -6.75 -28.56
N ILE A 367 -4.43 -5.52 -28.11
CA ILE A 367 -3.81 -4.43 -28.87
C ILE A 367 -2.28 -4.57 -28.72
N PRO A 368 -1.51 -4.62 -29.82
CA PRO A 368 -0.06 -4.65 -29.74
C PRO A 368 0.47 -3.33 -29.18
N LEU A 369 1.31 -3.41 -28.14
CA LEU A 369 2.01 -2.24 -27.60
C LEU A 369 3.41 -2.10 -28.20
N GLY A 370 4.06 -3.21 -28.55
CA GLY A 370 5.41 -3.20 -29.11
C GLY A 370 6.25 -4.37 -28.61
N ARG A 371 7.57 -4.16 -28.59
CA ARG A 371 8.56 -5.13 -28.07
C ARG A 371 9.38 -4.49 -26.96
N THR A 372 9.88 -5.33 -26.04
CA THR A 372 10.84 -4.87 -25.03
C THR A 372 12.17 -4.47 -25.66
N ASP A 373 12.79 -3.41 -25.14
CA ASP A 373 14.13 -2.97 -25.54
C ASP A 373 15.23 -3.88 -24.95
N TRP A 374 16.50 -3.54 -25.20
CA TRP A 374 17.67 -4.24 -24.66
C TRP A 374 17.76 -4.25 -23.12
N ARG A 375 16.99 -3.40 -22.43
CA ARG A 375 16.86 -3.39 -20.95
C ARG A 375 15.66 -4.21 -20.47
N GLY A 376 14.97 -4.89 -21.38
CA GLY A 376 13.72 -5.59 -21.10
C GLY A 376 12.56 -4.64 -20.82
N MET A 377 12.65 -3.37 -21.22
CA MET A 377 11.70 -2.33 -20.84
C MET A 377 10.66 -2.06 -21.94
N ILE A 378 9.45 -1.74 -21.52
CA ILE A 378 8.41 -1.16 -22.37
C ILE A 378 7.57 -0.15 -21.58
N THR A 379 7.11 0.91 -22.25
CA THR A 379 6.17 1.86 -21.66
C THR A 379 4.74 1.39 -21.92
N VAL A 380 3.96 1.23 -20.85
CA VAL A 380 2.53 0.92 -20.93
C VAL A 380 1.73 2.19 -20.63
N PRO A 381 1.00 2.76 -21.60
CA PRO A 381 0.18 3.94 -21.36
C PRO A 381 -1.11 3.59 -20.62
N ARG A 382 -1.59 4.54 -19.83
CA ARG A 382 -2.89 4.51 -19.18
C ARG A 382 -4.00 4.71 -20.20
N ASP A 383 -5.05 3.92 -20.03
CA ASP A 383 -6.30 4.11 -20.74
C ASP A 383 -7.26 4.91 -19.83
N PRO A 384 -7.80 6.06 -20.30
CA PRO A 384 -8.73 6.87 -19.51
C PRO A 384 -10.00 6.13 -19.08
N ASN A 385 -10.48 5.21 -19.93
CA ASN A 385 -11.72 4.48 -19.69
C ASN A 385 -11.48 3.21 -18.86
N TYR A 386 -10.28 2.62 -18.97
CA TYR A 386 -9.97 1.31 -18.38
C TYR A 386 -8.61 1.30 -17.66
N PRO A 387 -8.58 1.74 -16.39
CA PRO A 387 -7.33 1.87 -15.65
C PRO A 387 -6.60 0.54 -15.42
N LEU A 388 -7.29 -0.60 -15.43
CA LEU A 388 -6.68 -1.93 -15.32
C LEU A 388 -6.53 -2.59 -16.70
N ARG A 389 -5.30 -2.98 -17.05
CA ARG A 389 -4.97 -3.66 -18.31
C ARG A 389 -4.38 -5.04 -18.02
N LEU A 390 -4.74 -6.03 -18.83
CA LEU A 390 -4.09 -7.34 -18.84
C LEU A 390 -2.97 -7.32 -19.88
N ILE A 391 -1.72 -7.41 -19.43
CA ILE A 391 -0.54 -7.43 -20.27
C ILE A 391 -0.20 -8.87 -20.63
N TYR A 392 -0.16 -9.16 -21.92
CA TYR A 392 0.22 -10.45 -22.48
C TYR A 392 1.67 -10.34 -22.95
N VAL A 393 2.54 -11.13 -22.33
CA VAL A 393 3.95 -11.23 -22.70
C VAL A 393 4.13 -12.45 -23.59
N LYS A 394 4.56 -12.24 -24.83
CA LYS A 394 4.78 -13.32 -25.78
C LYS A 394 6.22 -13.38 -26.26
N ASN A 395 6.66 -14.59 -26.59
CA ASN A 395 7.88 -14.83 -27.33
C ASN A 395 7.54 -15.64 -28.60
N GLY A 396 7.53 -14.95 -29.74
CA GLY A 396 6.99 -15.48 -30.99
C GLY A 396 5.53 -15.91 -30.86
N ARG A 397 5.25 -17.21 -31.01
CA ARG A 397 3.88 -17.76 -30.94
C ARG A 397 3.41 -18.08 -29.52
N PHE A 398 4.31 -18.09 -28.54
CA PHE A 398 4.02 -18.59 -27.20
C PHE A 398 3.70 -17.47 -26.24
N LEU A 399 2.71 -17.70 -25.38
CA LEU A 399 2.34 -16.79 -24.31
C LEU A 399 3.06 -17.21 -23.03
N LEU A 400 3.89 -16.33 -22.50
CA LEU A 400 4.66 -16.56 -21.28
C LEU A 400 3.89 -16.15 -20.05
N ALA A 401 3.30 -14.96 -20.08
CA ALA A 401 2.64 -14.41 -18.91
C ALA A 401 1.39 -13.59 -19.27
N ARG A 402 0.47 -13.55 -18.31
CA ARG A 402 -0.67 -12.64 -18.29
C ARG A 402 -0.56 -11.84 -17.00
N LEU A 403 -0.18 -10.57 -17.12
CA LEU A 403 0.15 -9.70 -16.00
C LEU A 403 -0.90 -8.59 -15.89
N PRO A 404 -1.80 -8.64 -14.90
CA PRO A 404 -2.63 -7.49 -14.57
C PRO A 404 -1.75 -6.31 -14.16
N LEU A 405 -1.98 -5.15 -14.76
CA LEU A 405 -1.22 -3.93 -14.51
C LEU A 405 -2.16 -2.73 -14.51
N ILE A 406 -1.94 -1.79 -13.59
CA ILE A 406 -2.62 -0.49 -13.57
C ILE A 406 -1.60 0.56 -14.00
N PRO A 407 -1.61 1.01 -15.27
CA PRO A 407 -0.67 2.02 -15.72
C PRO A 407 -0.87 3.33 -14.95
N GLY A 408 0.24 3.94 -14.52
CA GLY A 408 0.24 5.15 -13.71
C GLY A 408 0.11 4.91 -12.20
N LEU A 409 -0.06 3.66 -11.73
CA LEU A 409 0.01 3.34 -10.30
C LEU A 409 1.45 3.40 -9.79
N ASP A 410 2.37 2.84 -10.58
CA ASP A 410 3.81 2.87 -10.36
C ASP A 410 4.51 3.45 -11.57
N ALA A 411 5.53 4.28 -11.36
CA ALA A 411 6.34 4.81 -12.46
C ALA A 411 7.14 3.69 -13.14
N THR A 412 7.52 2.65 -12.40
CA THR A 412 8.25 1.49 -12.90
C THR A 412 7.84 0.23 -12.14
N THR A 413 7.61 -0.86 -12.87
CA THR A 413 7.25 -2.17 -12.32
C THR A 413 8.14 -3.22 -12.96
N VAL A 414 8.68 -4.14 -12.15
CA VAL A 414 9.53 -5.24 -12.62
C VAL A 414 8.76 -6.55 -12.55
N ALA A 415 8.69 -7.28 -13.66
CA ALA A 415 8.12 -8.61 -13.74
C ALA A 415 9.23 -9.65 -13.90
N ASP A 416 9.36 -10.51 -12.88
CA ASP A 416 10.18 -11.70 -12.96
C ASP A 416 9.42 -12.81 -13.68
N LEU A 417 9.97 -13.25 -14.81
CA LEU A 417 9.43 -14.32 -15.65
C LEU A 417 10.52 -15.36 -15.91
N THR A 418 10.11 -16.62 -16.01
CA THR A 418 11.00 -17.68 -16.48
C THR A 418 11.27 -17.48 -17.97
N SER A 419 12.55 -17.36 -18.35
CA SER A 419 12.96 -17.30 -19.75
C SER A 419 12.61 -18.61 -20.48
N ASP A 420 12.19 -18.50 -21.75
CA ASP A 420 11.94 -19.62 -22.65
C ASP A 420 12.97 -19.72 -23.78
N ASP A 421 14.14 -19.09 -23.63
CA ASP A 421 15.20 -19.05 -24.65
C ASP A 421 15.66 -20.46 -25.05
N GLN A 422 15.80 -21.39 -24.11
CA GLN A 422 16.16 -22.78 -24.42
C GLN A 422 15.17 -23.44 -25.38
N ARG A 423 13.87 -23.13 -25.27
CA ARG A 423 12.85 -23.66 -26.18
C ARG A 423 12.99 -23.04 -27.56
N LEU A 424 13.25 -21.73 -27.63
CA LEU A 424 13.49 -21.05 -28.90
C LEU A 424 14.72 -21.59 -29.62
N GLU A 425 15.81 -21.84 -28.91
CA GLU A 425 17.03 -22.42 -29.48
C GLU A 425 16.75 -23.80 -30.09
N VAL A 426 16.03 -24.65 -29.35
CA VAL A 426 15.62 -25.99 -29.84
C VAL A 426 14.70 -25.86 -31.06
N GLU A 427 13.72 -24.96 -31.05
CA GLU A 427 12.84 -24.74 -32.21
C GLU A 427 13.61 -24.22 -33.44
N ALA A 428 14.54 -23.28 -33.24
CA ALA A 428 15.38 -22.75 -34.31
C ALA A 428 16.26 -23.84 -34.91
N PHE A 429 16.85 -24.71 -34.06
CA PHE A 429 17.61 -25.86 -34.49
C PHE A 429 16.78 -26.86 -35.30
N VAL A 430 15.59 -27.22 -34.81
CA VAL A 430 14.66 -28.12 -35.52
C VAL A 430 14.23 -27.54 -36.86
N ARG A 431 13.87 -26.25 -36.93
CA ARG A 431 13.54 -25.58 -38.20
C ARG A 431 14.72 -25.55 -39.16
N GLY A 432 15.94 -25.39 -38.66
CA GLY A 432 17.16 -25.48 -39.47
C GLY A 432 17.32 -26.86 -40.12
N ILE A 433 17.05 -27.93 -39.36
CA ILE A 433 17.06 -29.31 -39.89
C ILE A 433 15.97 -29.49 -40.96
N GLU A 434 14.73 -29.06 -40.69
CA GLU A 434 13.62 -29.16 -41.64
C GLU A 434 13.92 -28.44 -42.97
N ALA A 435 14.49 -27.23 -42.88
CA ALA A 435 14.90 -26.47 -44.06
C ALA A 435 15.98 -27.22 -44.87
N ASN A 436 16.98 -27.81 -44.21
CA ASN A 436 18.02 -28.59 -44.88
C ASN A 436 17.47 -29.85 -45.55
N VAL A 437 16.55 -30.57 -44.89
CA VAL A 437 15.90 -31.75 -45.48
C VAL A 437 15.08 -31.33 -46.71
N THR A 438 14.38 -30.21 -46.63
CA THR A 438 13.59 -29.67 -47.74
C THR A 438 14.47 -29.28 -48.93
N ASP A 439 15.63 -28.66 -48.71
CA ASP A 439 16.57 -28.34 -49.78
C ASP A 439 17.12 -29.62 -50.44
N VAL A 440 17.51 -30.61 -49.65
CA VAL A 440 18.03 -31.89 -50.17
C VAL A 440 16.97 -32.62 -51.01
N VAL A 441 15.72 -32.68 -50.54
CA VAL A 441 14.61 -33.30 -51.27
C VAL A 441 14.32 -32.54 -52.56
N THR A 442 14.30 -31.21 -52.50
CA THR A 442 14.11 -30.34 -53.68
C THR A 442 15.20 -30.58 -54.72
N ARG A 443 16.48 -30.60 -54.32
CA ARG A 443 17.61 -30.91 -55.21
C ARG A 443 17.48 -32.30 -55.83
N ARG A 444 17.10 -33.31 -55.04
CA ARG A 444 16.87 -34.67 -55.55
C ARG A 444 15.77 -34.71 -56.60
N HIS A 445 14.66 -34.00 -56.39
CA HIS A 445 13.57 -33.92 -57.37
C HIS A 445 14.00 -33.21 -58.66
N ILE A 446 14.75 -32.11 -58.56
CA ILE A 446 15.29 -31.38 -59.73
C ILE A 446 16.22 -32.29 -60.53
N LEU A 447 17.18 -32.96 -59.87
CA LEU A 447 18.10 -33.88 -60.55
C LEU A 447 17.36 -35.05 -61.21
N ALA A 448 16.38 -35.64 -60.53
CA ALA A 448 15.57 -36.71 -61.09
C ALA A 448 14.71 -36.26 -62.29
N ALA A 449 14.25 -35.01 -62.30
CA ALA A 449 13.54 -34.43 -63.45
C ALA A 449 14.48 -34.17 -64.63
N LEU A 450 15.70 -33.67 -64.37
CA LEU A 450 16.71 -33.43 -65.41
C LEU A 450 17.18 -34.74 -66.07
N ILE A 451 17.41 -35.80 -65.28
CA ILE A 451 17.76 -37.12 -65.82
C ILE A 451 16.63 -37.65 -66.72
N ARG A 452 15.37 -37.56 -66.27
CA ARG A 452 14.20 -37.99 -67.05
C ARG A 452 13.96 -37.20 -68.33
N ARG A 453 14.49 -35.98 -68.44
CA ARG A 453 14.40 -35.17 -69.66
C ARG A 453 15.51 -35.50 -70.66
N ARG A 454 16.59 -36.14 -70.20
CA ARG A 454 17.78 -36.45 -70.99
C ARG A 454 17.77 -37.88 -71.54
N LEU A 455 17.02 -38.78 -70.88
CA LEU A 455 16.51 -40.02 -71.45
C LEU A 455 15.27 -39.71 -72.30
#